data_AF-A0A1H6IA50-F1
#
_entry.id   AF-A0A1H6IA50-F1
#
_cell.length_a   1.000
_cell.length_b   1.000
_cell.length_c   1.000
_cell.angle_alpha   90.00
_cell.angle_beta   90.00
_cell.angle_gamma   90.00
#
_symmetry.space_group_name_H-M   'P 1'
#
loop_
_entity.id
_entity.type
_entity.pdbx_description
1 polymer ?
#
loop_
_entity_poly.entity_id
_entity_poly.type
_entity_poly.pdbx_seq_one_letter_code
_entity_poly.pdbx_strand_id
1 'polypeptide(L)'
;MQGTNNIGSNPFGFHELNGNLYFFAGLGNAMKLYQFQGDYTFNRSAGNSWNAPANWNTGVVPLSSEDTRVPAGSDVEISSATSARNLALNAPLHIVSGSLNLAGNLNLNSKITLNGNNLNLKGNSSQITNGNSTNYIVTNGTGTVNVENLNSARGTVNLPIGTASNYNPVSIANTGTSDTFSARVSDGISNTTNGAVNATWEISEATAGGSNVSLTLGWNASQQNAAFDSGTAKVGHYLNGNWAEENSGAVSNNSITATGISSFSPFAVMNFGTLATSDFSKSKVSVYPNPFNENLNISTENGGVVHFYDLSGKLVSTSILMKGANSLNKSSLSKGVYIYQIKNTNDEILSSGKVIKK
;
A
#
# COMPACT_ATOMS: atom_id res chain seq x y z
N MET A 1 63.83 1.11 -0.65
CA MET A 1 62.64 0.22 -0.66
C MET A 1 62.20 0.03 0.78
N GLN A 2 61.32 0.89 1.30
CA GLN A 2 60.68 0.67 2.60
C GLN A 2 59.52 -0.29 2.37
N GLY A 3 59.75 -1.58 2.62
CA GLY A 3 58.68 -2.56 2.71
C GLY A 3 57.93 -2.34 4.02
N THR A 4 56.77 -1.70 3.97
CA THR A 4 55.79 -1.77 5.04
C THR A 4 55.27 -3.21 5.10
N ASN A 5 55.94 -4.07 5.87
CA ASN A 5 55.37 -5.34 6.31
C ASN A 5 54.17 -5.02 7.20
N ASN A 6 53.02 -4.86 6.56
CA ASN A 6 51.73 -4.82 7.23
C ASN A 6 51.43 -6.26 7.65
N ILE A 7 52.07 -6.70 8.74
CA ILE A 7 51.75 -7.98 9.39
C ILE A 7 50.31 -7.81 9.88
N GLY A 8 49.37 -8.49 9.24
CA GLY A 8 47.98 -8.51 9.69
C GLY A 8 47.94 -8.84 11.19
N SER A 9 47.10 -8.13 11.93
CA SER A 9 47.05 -8.10 13.40
C SER A 9 46.54 -9.40 14.05
N ASN A 10 46.67 -10.56 13.37
CA ASN A 10 46.22 -11.91 13.71
C ASN A 10 45.70 -12.05 15.15
N PRO A 11 44.42 -11.71 15.40
CA PRO A 11 43.85 -11.76 16.74
C PRO A 11 43.75 -13.22 17.22
N PHE A 12 44.15 -13.50 18.45
CA PHE A 12 44.00 -14.81 19.08
C PHE A 12 43.81 -14.70 20.60
N GLY A 13 43.56 -15.83 21.26
CA GLY A 13 43.43 -15.85 22.73
C GLY A 13 42.24 -15.05 23.24
N PHE A 14 41.12 -15.11 22.50
CA PHE A 14 39.84 -14.50 22.88
C PHE A 14 39.39 -15.02 24.24
N HIS A 15 39.17 -14.11 25.19
CA HIS A 15 38.64 -14.45 26.51
C HIS A 15 37.79 -13.32 27.06
N GLU A 16 36.79 -13.67 27.87
CA GLU A 16 35.92 -12.71 28.52
C GLU A 16 36.36 -12.51 29.97
N LEU A 17 36.51 -11.25 30.39
CA LEU A 17 36.79 -10.89 31.79
C LEU A 17 35.89 -9.72 32.19
N ASN A 18 35.09 -9.89 33.24
CA ASN A 18 34.12 -8.89 33.72
C ASN A 18 33.17 -8.37 32.60
N GLY A 19 32.67 -9.26 31.74
CA GLY A 19 31.75 -8.90 30.65
C GLY A 19 32.41 -8.24 29.43
N ASN A 20 33.74 -8.14 29.40
CA ASN A 20 34.48 -7.54 28.30
C ASN A 20 35.28 -8.60 27.56
N LEU A 21 35.21 -8.58 26.22
CA LEU A 21 36.01 -9.45 25.37
C LEU A 21 37.41 -8.87 25.18
N TYR A 22 38.42 -9.67 25.48
CA TYR A 22 39.82 -9.36 25.26
C TYR A 22 40.44 -10.33 24.27
N PHE A 23 41.45 -9.87 23.53
CA PHE A 23 42.22 -10.70 22.62
C PHE A 23 43.66 -10.18 22.52
N PHE A 24 44.59 -11.05 22.14
CA PHE A 24 45.94 -10.66 21.82
C PHE A 24 46.06 -10.40 20.32
N ALA A 25 46.77 -9.34 19.95
CA ALA A 25 47.08 -9.03 18.55
C ALA A 25 48.50 -8.42 18.44
N GLY A 26 49.12 -8.61 17.28
CA GLY A 26 50.43 -8.05 16.97
C GLY A 26 50.35 -6.57 16.58
N LEU A 27 51.26 -5.75 17.10
CA LEU A 27 51.49 -4.38 16.66
C LEU A 27 53.00 -4.16 16.49
N GLY A 28 53.47 -4.17 15.24
CA GLY A 28 54.90 -4.23 14.95
C GLY A 28 55.51 -5.53 15.49
N ASN A 29 56.56 -5.43 16.30
CA ASN A 29 57.24 -6.59 16.91
C ASN A 29 56.68 -6.97 18.29
N ALA A 30 55.62 -6.31 18.77
CA ALA A 30 55.06 -6.54 20.10
C ALA A 30 53.70 -7.23 20.03
N MET A 31 53.48 -8.19 20.94
CA MET A 31 52.14 -8.69 21.25
C MET A 31 51.50 -7.77 22.29
N LYS A 32 50.27 -7.33 22.02
CA LYS A 32 49.49 -6.51 22.94
C LYS A 32 48.16 -7.16 23.25
N LEU A 33 47.66 -6.91 24.45
CA LEU A 33 46.29 -7.22 24.84
C LEU A 33 45.38 -6.07 24.39
N TYR A 34 44.29 -6.41 23.72
CA TYR A 34 43.26 -5.48 23.27
C TYR A 34 41.95 -5.84 23.96
N GLN A 35 41.17 -4.81 24.27
CA GLN A 35 39.78 -4.95 24.71
C GLN A 35 38.87 -4.53 23.56
N PHE A 36 37.88 -5.35 23.24
CA PHE A 36 36.81 -4.98 22.34
C PHE A 36 35.86 -4.00 23.04
N GLN A 37 35.76 -2.77 22.54
CA GLN A 37 34.98 -1.70 23.15
C GLN A 37 33.46 -1.89 22.97
N GLY A 38 33.02 -2.52 21.87
CA GLY A 38 31.62 -2.91 21.61
C GLY A 38 30.55 -1.80 21.56
N ASP A 39 30.85 -0.61 22.05
CA ASP A 39 29.95 0.54 22.13
C ASP A 39 29.94 1.32 20.81
N TYR A 40 29.05 0.96 19.91
CA TYR A 40 28.81 1.71 18.68
C TYR A 40 27.80 2.85 18.92
N THR A 41 28.12 3.72 19.89
CA THR A 41 27.43 4.99 20.07
C THR A 41 28.10 6.08 19.22
N PHE A 42 27.29 6.81 18.47
CA PHE A 42 27.73 7.95 17.68
C PHE A 42 28.08 9.15 18.59
N ASN A 43 29.28 9.70 18.46
CA ASN A 43 29.85 10.69 19.38
C ASN A 43 30.23 12.03 18.75
N ARG A 44 30.17 12.14 17.41
CA ARG A 44 30.43 13.38 16.66
C ARG A 44 31.81 14.04 16.88
N SER A 45 32.80 13.29 17.35
CA SER A 45 34.11 13.86 17.70
C SER A 45 34.86 14.51 16.52
N ALA A 46 34.51 14.10 15.29
CA ALA A 46 35.05 14.57 14.03
C ALA A 46 33.93 15.00 13.04
N GLY A 47 32.81 15.54 13.53
CA GLY A 47 31.71 16.07 12.71
C GLY A 47 30.44 15.22 12.74
N ASN A 48 29.66 15.22 11.65
CA ASN A 48 28.35 14.55 11.58
C ASN A 48 28.31 13.32 10.65
N SER A 49 29.40 12.98 9.96
CA SER A 49 29.39 11.81 9.06
C SER A 49 29.35 10.49 9.84
N TRP A 50 28.33 9.65 9.56
CA TRP A 50 28.25 8.25 9.98
C TRP A 50 29.48 7.46 9.51
N ASN A 51 29.97 7.77 8.31
CA ASN A 51 31.03 7.01 7.65
C ASN A 51 32.44 7.37 8.17
N ALA A 52 32.57 8.33 9.10
CA ALA A 52 33.84 8.66 9.73
C ALA A 52 34.05 7.78 10.99
N PRO A 53 35.09 6.92 11.03
CA PRO A 53 35.32 6.02 12.17
C PRO A 53 35.50 6.76 13.51
N ALA A 54 36.09 7.96 13.49
CA ALA A 54 36.27 8.79 14.68
C ALA A 54 34.94 9.21 15.35
N ASN A 55 33.84 9.25 14.59
CA ASN A 55 32.52 9.60 15.13
C ASN A 55 31.84 8.44 15.89
N TRP A 56 32.51 7.31 16.07
CA TRP A 56 32.03 6.18 16.86
C TRP A 56 32.93 5.96 18.07
N ASN A 57 32.36 5.62 19.22
CA ASN A 57 33.14 5.34 20.43
C ASN A 57 34.13 4.18 20.24
N THR A 58 33.82 3.24 19.35
CA THR A 58 34.73 2.16 18.96
C THR A 58 35.89 2.60 18.07
N GLY A 59 35.83 3.79 17.46
CA GLY A 59 36.75 4.23 16.41
C GLY A 59 36.58 3.49 15.08
N VAL A 60 35.49 2.74 14.90
CA VAL A 60 35.19 1.93 13.71
C VAL A 60 33.74 2.17 13.29
N VAL A 61 33.51 2.28 11.98
CA VAL A 61 32.15 2.39 11.43
C VAL A 61 31.41 1.05 11.63
N PRO A 62 30.19 1.04 12.19
CA PRO A 62 29.40 -0.17 12.38
C PRO A 62 29.19 -0.95 11.07
N LEU A 63 29.08 -2.26 11.16
CA LEU A 63 28.67 -3.15 10.09
C LEU A 63 27.33 -3.82 10.45
N SER A 64 26.91 -4.79 9.65
CA SER A 64 25.60 -5.44 9.79
C SER A 64 25.42 -6.28 11.06
N SER A 65 26.46 -6.49 11.87
CA SER A 65 26.40 -7.27 13.11
C SER A 65 26.26 -6.43 14.37
N GLU A 66 26.49 -5.11 14.27
CA GLU A 66 26.62 -4.22 15.41
C GLU A 66 25.34 -3.47 15.74
N ASP A 67 25.01 -3.39 17.02
CA ASP A 67 23.93 -2.52 17.50
C ASP A 67 24.45 -1.10 17.68
N THR A 68 23.76 -0.15 17.07
CA THR A 68 24.19 1.24 16.98
C THR A 68 23.22 2.15 17.72
N ARG A 69 23.77 3.19 18.34
CA ARG A 69 22.97 4.23 19.00
C ARG A 69 23.39 5.61 18.52
N VAL A 70 22.43 6.38 18.04
CA VAL A 70 22.58 7.81 17.80
C VAL A 70 21.86 8.57 18.92
N PRO A 71 22.57 9.29 19.80
CA PRO A 71 21.98 10.05 20.89
C PRO A 71 21.26 11.31 20.39
N ALA A 72 20.31 11.81 21.20
CA ALA A 72 19.66 13.10 20.96
C ALA A 72 20.67 14.25 20.94
N GLY A 73 20.32 15.34 20.24
CA GLY A 73 21.22 16.47 19.98
C GLY A 73 22.30 16.17 18.93
N SER A 74 22.30 14.96 18.35
CA SER A 74 23.08 14.66 17.16
C SER A 74 22.40 15.18 15.90
N ASP A 75 23.19 15.38 14.86
CA ASP A 75 22.76 15.48 13.47
C ASP A 75 23.73 14.57 12.71
N VAL A 76 23.21 13.70 11.84
CA VAL A 76 23.98 12.60 11.25
C VAL A 76 23.81 12.57 9.74
N GLU A 77 24.92 12.45 9.03
CA GLU A 77 24.95 12.31 7.58
C GLU A 77 25.51 10.95 7.17
N ILE A 78 24.81 10.25 6.29
CA ILE A 78 25.33 9.08 5.57
C ILE A 78 25.77 9.55 4.19
N SER A 79 27.08 9.51 3.93
CA SER A 79 27.71 9.96 2.67
C SER A 79 28.15 8.80 1.78
N SER A 80 28.09 7.56 2.29
CA SER A 80 28.32 6.34 1.53
C SER A 80 27.55 5.17 2.15
N ALA A 81 27.29 4.11 1.38
CA ALA A 81 26.57 2.94 1.87
C ALA A 81 27.14 2.42 3.19
N THR A 82 26.26 2.18 4.16
CA THR A 82 26.62 1.75 5.51
C THR A 82 25.62 0.72 6.02
N SER A 83 25.98 0.04 7.12
CA SER A 83 25.14 -0.98 7.73
C SER A 83 25.11 -0.87 9.25
N ALA A 84 24.08 -1.44 9.85
CA ALA A 84 24.00 -1.74 11.28
C ALA A 84 23.15 -3.01 11.46
N ARG A 85 23.26 -3.68 12.60
CA ARG A 85 22.25 -4.66 13.03
C ARG A 85 21.00 -3.91 13.48
N ASN A 86 21.02 -3.40 14.72
CA ASN A 86 19.97 -2.52 15.22
C ASN A 86 20.41 -1.05 15.19
N LEU A 87 19.47 -0.13 15.05
CA LEU A 87 19.70 1.31 15.19
C LEU A 87 18.69 1.93 16.16
N ALA A 88 19.19 2.45 17.27
CA ALA A 88 18.43 3.37 18.14
C ALA A 88 18.71 4.83 17.74
N LEU A 89 17.78 5.42 16.97
CA LEU A 89 17.92 6.76 16.42
C LEU A 89 17.13 7.78 17.24
N ASN A 90 17.84 8.70 17.92
CA ASN A 90 17.21 9.75 18.75
C ASN A 90 17.50 11.17 18.23
N ALA A 91 17.96 11.28 16.99
CA ALA A 91 18.38 12.54 16.36
C ALA A 91 18.14 12.50 14.84
N PRO A 92 18.04 13.64 14.14
CA PRO A 92 17.91 13.67 12.69
C PRO A 92 19.04 12.92 11.98
N LEU A 93 18.68 12.17 10.93
CA LEU A 93 19.63 11.49 10.06
C LEU A 93 19.30 11.78 8.60
N HIS A 94 20.31 12.13 7.82
CA HIS A 94 20.22 12.47 6.41
C HIS A 94 21.04 11.48 5.59
N ILE A 95 20.42 10.78 4.66
CA ILE A 95 21.15 9.95 3.69
C ILE A 95 21.47 10.84 2.50
N VAL A 96 22.69 11.35 2.43
CA VAL A 96 23.13 12.24 1.35
C VAL A 96 23.57 11.42 0.14
N SER A 97 24.19 10.26 0.37
CA SER A 97 24.62 9.34 -0.69
C SER A 97 24.70 7.90 -0.17
N GLY A 98 24.36 6.93 -1.02
CA GLY A 98 24.45 5.50 -0.72
C GLY A 98 23.16 4.93 -0.15
N SER A 99 23.26 4.22 0.97
CA SER A 99 22.10 3.57 1.63
C SER A 99 22.39 3.26 3.09
N LEU A 100 21.32 3.14 3.88
CA LEU A 100 21.37 2.58 5.23
C LEU A 100 20.79 1.16 5.20
N ASN A 101 21.58 0.17 5.57
CA ASN A 101 21.16 -1.24 5.58
C ASN A 101 21.05 -1.74 7.02
N LEU A 102 19.86 -2.16 7.42
CA LEU A 102 19.59 -2.65 8.77
C LEU A 102 19.30 -4.15 8.73
N ALA A 103 20.13 -4.94 9.40
CA ALA A 103 19.93 -6.39 9.54
C ALA A 103 18.97 -6.76 10.69
N GLY A 104 18.64 -5.78 11.54
CA GLY A 104 17.68 -5.86 12.62
C GLY A 104 16.80 -4.61 12.69
N ASN A 105 16.41 -4.23 13.90
CA ASN A 105 15.35 -3.25 14.14
C ASN A 105 15.85 -1.81 14.14
N LEU A 106 15.02 -0.92 13.59
CA LEU A 106 15.11 0.53 13.76
C LEU A 106 14.17 0.97 14.87
N ASN A 107 14.70 1.62 15.90
CA ASN A 107 13.92 2.40 16.86
C ASN A 107 13.97 3.87 16.44
N LEU A 108 12.87 4.35 15.85
CA LEU A 108 12.77 5.64 15.16
C LEU A 108 12.22 6.73 16.08
N ASN A 109 13.07 7.34 16.90
CA ASN A 109 12.69 8.48 17.76
C ASN A 109 13.03 9.85 17.14
N SER A 110 13.38 9.88 15.86
CA SER A 110 13.60 11.11 15.09
C SER A 110 13.47 10.83 13.59
N LYS A 111 13.36 11.87 12.77
CA LYS A 111 13.22 11.74 11.31
C LYS A 111 14.49 11.20 10.65
N ILE A 112 14.29 10.40 9.60
CA ILE A 112 15.30 10.08 8.58
C ILE A 112 14.89 10.77 7.29
N THR A 113 15.80 11.48 6.61
CA THR A 113 15.53 12.05 5.28
C THR A 113 16.38 11.35 4.23
N LEU A 114 15.73 10.83 3.17
CA LEU A 114 16.37 9.94 2.21
C LEU A 114 17.18 10.62 1.11
N ASN A 115 16.83 11.86 0.71
CA ASN A 115 17.42 12.62 -0.39
C ASN A 115 17.66 11.80 -1.67
N GLY A 116 16.68 10.98 -2.08
CA GLY A 116 16.82 10.12 -3.26
C GLY A 116 17.48 8.76 -3.01
N ASN A 117 17.97 8.49 -1.80
CA ASN A 117 18.65 7.25 -1.41
C ASN A 117 17.71 6.29 -0.65
N ASN A 118 18.23 5.13 -0.23
CA ASN A 118 17.41 4.04 0.29
C ASN A 118 17.71 3.67 1.74
N LEU A 119 16.66 3.33 2.48
CA LEU A 119 16.73 2.58 3.74
C LEU A 119 16.28 1.15 3.48
N ASN A 120 17.13 0.17 3.79
CA ASN A 120 16.87 -1.24 3.52
C ASN A 120 16.68 -2.02 4.83
N LEU A 121 15.49 -2.56 5.05
CA LEU A 121 15.19 -3.53 6.10
C LEU A 121 15.54 -4.94 5.59
N LYS A 122 16.77 -5.36 5.87
CA LYS A 122 17.36 -6.61 5.37
C LYS A 122 16.79 -7.83 6.09
N GLY A 123 17.05 -9.01 5.54
CA GLY A 123 16.73 -10.29 6.17
C GLY A 123 15.23 -10.58 6.19
N ASN A 124 14.75 -11.30 7.21
CA ASN A 124 13.36 -11.78 7.31
C ASN A 124 12.59 -11.23 8.52
N SER A 125 13.21 -10.38 9.34
CA SER A 125 12.65 -9.99 10.65
C SER A 125 12.83 -8.51 11.01
N SER A 126 13.64 -7.73 10.29
CA SER A 126 13.88 -6.32 10.57
C SER A 126 12.58 -5.50 10.58
N GLN A 127 12.35 -4.73 11.65
CA GLN A 127 11.16 -3.88 11.81
C GLN A 127 11.55 -2.43 12.13
N ILE A 128 10.60 -1.52 11.90
CA ILE A 128 10.67 -0.15 12.40
C ILE A 128 9.68 -0.02 13.57
N THR A 129 10.17 0.53 14.67
CA THR A 129 9.40 0.78 15.90
C THR A 129 9.42 2.27 16.24
N ASN A 130 8.43 2.73 17.01
CA ASN A 130 8.25 4.13 17.46
C ASN A 130 7.99 5.17 16.35
N GLY A 131 7.79 4.73 15.11
CA GLY A 131 7.34 5.59 14.02
C GLY A 131 5.97 6.23 14.32
N ASN A 132 5.85 7.54 14.07
CA ASN A 132 4.65 8.32 14.31
C ASN A 132 4.65 9.62 13.47
N SER A 133 3.64 10.47 13.62
CA SER A 133 3.51 11.72 12.85
C SER A 133 4.62 12.76 13.08
N THR A 134 5.42 12.61 14.14
CA THR A 134 6.61 13.42 14.42
C THR A 134 7.90 12.72 13.98
N ASN A 135 7.99 11.40 14.18
CA ASN A 135 9.16 10.57 13.88
C ASN A 135 8.87 9.61 12.74
N TYR A 136 9.26 9.98 11.53
CA TYR A 136 9.02 9.18 10.34
C TYR A 136 10.14 9.37 9.31
N ILE A 137 10.17 8.49 8.32
CA ILE A 137 11.13 8.54 7.21
C ILE A 137 10.56 9.42 6.11
N VAL A 138 11.23 10.54 5.84
CA VAL A 138 10.89 11.49 4.79
C VAL A 138 11.38 10.93 3.45
N THR A 139 10.44 10.57 2.58
CA THR A 139 10.72 10.09 1.22
C THR A 139 10.70 11.26 0.25
N ASN A 140 11.87 11.79 -0.08
CA ASN A 140 12.06 12.88 -1.05
C ASN A 140 12.95 12.42 -2.23
N GLY A 141 12.79 13.09 -3.38
CA GLY A 141 13.40 12.62 -4.62
C GLY A 141 12.87 11.23 -5.00
N THR A 142 13.78 10.32 -5.34
CA THR A 142 13.50 8.92 -5.74
C THR A 142 13.69 7.90 -4.62
N GLY A 143 13.94 8.33 -3.38
CA GLY A 143 14.38 7.45 -2.30
C GLY A 143 13.25 6.59 -1.74
N THR A 144 13.54 5.33 -1.43
CA THR A 144 12.56 4.35 -0.94
C THR A 144 12.97 3.69 0.38
N VAL A 145 11.96 3.16 1.08
CA VAL A 145 12.16 2.19 2.16
C VAL A 145 11.88 0.80 1.62
N ASN A 146 12.86 -0.09 1.74
CA ASN A 146 12.81 -1.42 1.14
C ASN A 146 12.68 -2.50 2.22
N VAL A 147 11.82 -3.48 1.98
CA VAL A 147 11.52 -4.59 2.89
C VAL A 147 11.84 -5.90 2.17
N GLU A 148 12.92 -6.56 2.54
CA GLU A 148 13.33 -7.81 1.90
C GLU A 148 12.53 -9.01 2.40
N ASN A 149 12.42 -10.06 1.59
CA ASN A 149 11.88 -11.36 2.00
C ASN A 149 10.52 -11.27 2.74
N LEU A 150 9.64 -10.37 2.30
CA LEU A 150 8.32 -10.23 2.89
C LEU A 150 7.42 -11.36 2.40
N ASN A 151 7.00 -12.19 3.35
CA ASN A 151 6.13 -13.35 3.15
C ASN A 151 5.20 -13.51 4.35
N SER A 152 4.38 -14.56 4.32
CA SER A 152 3.38 -14.82 5.36
C SER A 152 3.99 -14.94 6.77
N ALA A 153 5.19 -15.53 6.89
CA ALA A 153 5.87 -15.73 8.17
C ALA A 153 6.43 -14.43 8.76
N ARG A 154 6.88 -13.48 7.93
CA ARG A 154 7.34 -12.15 8.38
C ARG A 154 6.18 -11.29 8.90
N GLY A 155 4.95 -11.59 8.49
CA GLY A 155 3.75 -10.87 8.93
C GLY A 155 3.64 -9.46 8.34
N THR A 156 2.96 -8.57 9.06
CA THR A 156 2.78 -7.18 8.63
C THR A 156 4.00 -6.35 9.00
N VAL A 157 4.55 -5.61 8.04
CA VAL A 157 5.62 -4.63 8.25
C VAL A 157 5.02 -3.23 8.16
N ASN A 158 5.24 -2.41 9.18
CA ASN A 158 4.80 -1.02 9.22
C ASN A 158 5.94 -0.08 8.83
N LEU A 159 5.70 0.74 7.81
CA LEU A 159 6.63 1.73 7.27
C LEU A 159 6.11 3.14 7.63
N PRO A 160 6.67 3.78 8.67
CA PRO A 160 6.36 5.16 9.01
C PRO A 160 7.05 6.09 8.01
N ILE A 161 6.47 6.25 6.82
CA ILE A 161 6.96 7.15 5.77
C ILE A 161 6.10 8.41 5.67
N GLY A 162 6.64 9.44 5.03
CA GLY A 162 5.93 10.69 4.82
C GLY A 162 6.68 11.63 3.88
N THR A 163 6.05 12.75 3.55
CA THR A 163 6.67 13.87 2.85
C THR A 163 7.31 14.84 3.86
N ALA A 164 7.87 15.96 3.39
CA ALA A 164 8.52 16.91 4.29
C ALA A 164 7.57 17.42 5.40
N SER A 165 6.28 17.56 5.07
CA SER A 165 5.24 18.13 5.93
C SER A 165 4.14 17.14 6.34
N ASN A 166 3.98 16.01 5.64
CA ASN A 166 2.87 15.09 5.89
C ASN A 166 3.36 13.69 6.29
N TYR A 167 2.66 13.07 7.25
CA TYR A 167 2.87 11.68 7.62
C TYR A 167 1.88 10.78 6.89
N ASN A 168 2.40 9.86 6.08
CA ASN A 168 1.62 9.00 5.19
C ASN A 168 2.04 7.53 5.30
N PRO A 169 1.85 6.89 6.46
CA PRO A 169 2.37 5.56 6.73
C PRO A 169 1.77 4.50 5.79
N VAL A 170 2.54 3.44 5.60
CA VAL A 170 2.13 2.24 4.86
C VAL A 170 2.35 1.01 5.71
N SER A 171 1.38 0.08 5.72
CA SER A 171 1.59 -1.27 6.21
C SER A 171 1.46 -2.27 5.07
N ILE A 172 2.42 -3.19 4.96
CA ILE A 172 2.47 -4.22 3.91
C ILE A 172 2.50 -5.59 4.58
N ALA A 173 1.57 -6.46 4.19
CA ALA A 173 1.62 -7.89 4.52
C ALA A 173 1.48 -8.69 3.24
N ASN A 174 2.38 -9.64 3.00
CA ASN A 174 2.35 -10.49 1.80
C ASN A 174 2.09 -11.93 2.20
N THR A 175 1.03 -12.54 1.67
CA THR A 175 0.72 -13.97 1.87
C THR A 175 1.10 -14.83 0.67
N GLY A 176 1.59 -14.20 -0.40
CA GLY A 176 2.11 -14.87 -1.59
C GLY A 176 3.58 -15.30 -1.46
N THR A 177 4.24 -15.42 -2.60
CA THR A 177 5.67 -15.74 -2.70
C THR A 177 6.49 -14.63 -2.05
N SER A 178 7.54 -15.03 -1.32
CA SER A 178 8.48 -14.09 -0.70
C SER A 178 9.12 -13.18 -1.74
N ASP A 179 9.05 -11.86 -1.52
CA ASP A 179 9.68 -10.87 -2.40
C ASP A 179 10.18 -9.65 -1.60
N THR A 180 10.86 -8.73 -2.29
CA THR A 180 11.27 -7.43 -1.76
C THR A 180 10.30 -6.35 -2.22
N PHE A 181 9.74 -5.60 -1.28
CA PHE A 181 8.88 -4.46 -1.58
C PHE A 181 9.60 -3.16 -1.32
N SER A 182 9.42 -2.18 -2.19
CA SER A 182 9.92 -0.82 -2.03
C SER A 182 8.74 0.13 -1.89
N ALA A 183 8.80 1.09 -0.97
CA ALA A 183 7.74 2.07 -0.78
C ALA A 183 8.30 3.49 -0.62
N ARG A 184 7.65 4.44 -1.28
CA ARG A 184 7.79 5.88 -1.04
C ARG A 184 6.45 6.58 -1.19
N VAL A 185 6.34 7.79 -0.66
CA VAL A 185 5.17 8.64 -0.81
C VAL A 185 5.56 10.03 -1.30
N SER A 186 4.69 10.64 -2.09
CA SER A 186 4.84 12.00 -2.60
C SER A 186 3.58 12.82 -2.38
N ASP A 187 3.73 14.13 -2.30
CA ASP A 187 2.60 15.05 -2.18
C ASP A 187 1.83 15.12 -3.50
N GLY A 188 0.51 15.21 -3.38
CA GLY A 188 -0.38 15.31 -4.52
C GLY A 188 -0.74 13.97 -5.15
N ILE A 189 -1.66 14.06 -6.10
CA ILE A 189 -2.18 12.94 -6.87
C ILE A 189 -2.39 13.42 -8.30
N SER A 190 -1.76 12.73 -9.25
CA SER A 190 -1.88 13.05 -10.67
C SER A 190 -3.14 12.43 -11.26
N ASN A 191 -3.70 13.07 -12.29
CA ASN A 191 -4.78 12.52 -13.11
C ASN A 191 -6.05 12.12 -12.33
N THR A 192 -6.39 12.87 -11.27
CA THR A 192 -7.66 12.71 -10.56
C THR A 192 -8.48 14.00 -10.62
N THR A 193 -9.79 13.85 -10.77
CA THR A 193 -10.77 14.94 -10.61
C THR A 193 -11.77 14.68 -9.49
N ASN A 194 -11.63 13.54 -8.79
CA ASN A 194 -12.55 13.08 -7.76
C ASN A 194 -12.14 13.58 -6.36
N GLY A 195 -13.01 13.36 -5.38
CA GLY A 195 -12.64 13.40 -3.97
C GLY A 195 -11.43 12.51 -3.70
N ALA A 196 -10.39 13.03 -3.06
CA ALA A 196 -9.14 12.32 -2.89
C ALA A 196 -8.32 12.82 -1.71
N VAL A 197 -7.41 11.97 -1.25
CA VAL A 197 -6.26 12.35 -0.45
C VAL A 197 -5.16 12.82 -1.38
N ASN A 198 -4.60 14.00 -1.12
CA ASN A 198 -3.51 14.60 -1.90
C ASN A 198 -2.15 13.94 -1.58
N ALA A 199 -2.05 12.63 -1.78
CA ALA A 199 -0.83 11.84 -1.63
C ALA A 199 -0.83 10.67 -2.60
N THR A 200 0.36 10.32 -3.10
CA THR A 200 0.58 9.16 -3.98
C THR A 200 1.64 8.26 -3.37
N TRP A 201 1.27 7.00 -3.12
CA TRP A 201 2.18 5.96 -2.65
C TRP A 201 2.73 5.20 -3.84
N GLU A 202 4.03 5.31 -4.08
CA GLU A 202 4.70 4.47 -5.07
C GLU A 202 5.25 3.26 -4.37
N ILE A 203 4.65 2.11 -4.68
CA ILE A 203 5.03 0.82 -4.13
C ILE A 203 5.36 -0.08 -5.30
N SER A 204 6.44 -0.85 -5.18
CA SER A 204 6.87 -1.82 -6.18
C SER A 204 7.31 -3.12 -5.52
N GLU A 205 7.21 -4.20 -6.26
CA GLU A 205 7.86 -5.48 -5.94
C GLU A 205 9.12 -5.63 -6.78
N ALA A 206 10.10 -6.41 -6.32
CA ALA A 206 11.35 -6.61 -7.03
C ALA A 206 11.21 -7.67 -8.15
N THR A 207 10.41 -8.70 -7.91
CA THR A 207 10.13 -9.78 -8.86
C THR A 207 8.66 -9.79 -9.19
N ALA A 208 8.31 -9.37 -10.42
CA ALA A 208 6.91 -9.27 -10.81
C ALA A 208 6.15 -10.60 -10.65
N GLY A 209 5.01 -10.55 -9.95
CA GLY A 209 4.09 -11.67 -9.77
C GLY A 209 4.35 -12.57 -8.57
N GLY A 210 3.34 -13.35 -8.21
CA GLY A 210 3.36 -14.25 -7.03
C GLY A 210 3.00 -13.58 -5.71
N SER A 211 2.90 -12.24 -5.69
CA SER A 211 2.44 -11.46 -4.54
C SER A 211 0.93 -11.63 -4.28
N ASN A 212 0.56 -11.63 -3.00
CA ASN A 212 -0.81 -11.50 -2.54
C ASN A 212 -0.82 -10.60 -1.30
N VAL A 213 -0.90 -9.30 -1.55
CA VAL A 213 -0.63 -8.26 -0.56
C VAL A 213 -1.91 -7.67 0.02
N SER A 214 -1.89 -7.48 1.34
CA SER A 214 -2.75 -6.54 2.05
C SER A 214 -1.97 -5.26 2.29
N LEU A 215 -2.48 -4.15 1.76
CA LEU A 215 -1.87 -2.83 1.81
C LEU A 215 -2.75 -1.91 2.62
N THR A 216 -2.20 -1.32 3.68
CA THR A 216 -2.88 -0.29 4.48
C THR A 216 -2.20 1.04 4.27
N LEU A 217 -2.98 2.04 3.84
CA LEU A 217 -2.51 3.41 3.61
C LEU A 217 -3.09 4.30 4.70
N GLY A 218 -2.26 5.18 5.28
CA GLY A 218 -2.69 6.18 6.26
C GLY A 218 -2.30 7.59 5.83
N TRP A 219 -3.09 8.59 6.21
CA TRP A 219 -2.84 9.99 5.81
C TRP A 219 -3.21 10.98 6.92
N ASN A 220 -2.78 12.24 6.75
CA ASN A 220 -3.22 13.33 7.61
C ASN A 220 -4.53 13.92 7.08
N ALA A 221 -5.48 14.24 7.96
CA ALA A 221 -6.79 14.77 7.58
C ALA A 221 -6.68 16.03 6.69
N SER A 222 -5.64 16.86 6.89
CA SER A 222 -5.34 18.05 6.09
C SER A 222 -5.08 17.76 4.60
N GLN A 223 -4.76 16.51 4.25
CA GLN A 223 -4.53 16.11 2.86
C GLN A 223 -5.83 15.73 2.13
N GLN A 224 -6.96 15.64 2.83
CA GLN A 224 -8.25 15.42 2.18
C GLN A 224 -8.65 16.68 1.41
N ASN A 225 -8.91 16.53 0.11
CA ASN A 225 -9.46 17.62 -0.67
C ASN A 225 -10.94 17.87 -0.31
N ALA A 226 -11.49 19.00 -0.75
CA ALA A 226 -12.85 19.41 -0.39
C ALA A 226 -13.96 18.45 -0.85
N ALA A 227 -13.69 17.61 -1.86
CA ALA A 227 -14.65 16.65 -2.41
C ALA A 227 -14.49 15.25 -1.81
N PHE A 228 -13.52 15.04 -0.91
CA PHE A 228 -13.26 13.73 -0.32
C PHE A 228 -14.41 13.28 0.58
N ASP A 229 -14.89 12.07 0.34
CA ASP A 229 -15.91 11.41 1.15
C ASP A 229 -15.39 10.07 1.68
N SER A 230 -15.20 9.95 2.99
CA SER A 230 -14.72 8.71 3.60
C SER A 230 -15.65 7.50 3.38
N GLY A 231 -16.95 7.73 3.13
CA GLY A 231 -17.93 6.66 2.95
C GLY A 231 -17.81 5.93 1.62
N THR A 232 -17.24 6.57 0.61
CA THR A 232 -17.08 6.03 -0.75
C THR A 232 -15.62 5.92 -1.20
N ALA A 233 -14.68 6.28 -0.32
CA ALA A 233 -13.26 6.19 -0.63
C ALA A 233 -12.77 4.73 -0.76
N LYS A 234 -11.91 4.50 -1.74
CA LYS A 234 -11.19 3.23 -1.98
C LYS A 234 -9.70 3.51 -2.15
N VAL A 235 -8.90 2.45 -2.03
CA VAL A 235 -7.55 2.46 -2.58
C VAL A 235 -7.69 2.43 -4.09
N GLY A 236 -7.09 3.41 -4.75
CA GLY A 236 -6.94 3.44 -6.19
C GLY A 236 -5.59 2.88 -6.60
N HIS A 237 -5.56 2.18 -7.74
CA HIS A 237 -4.36 1.63 -8.35
C HIS A 237 -4.20 2.17 -9.78
N TYR A 238 -3.05 2.78 -10.06
CA TYR A 238 -2.84 3.48 -11.34
C TYR A 238 -2.33 2.53 -12.42
N LEU A 239 -3.20 2.16 -13.35
CA LEU A 239 -2.91 1.22 -14.44
C LEU A 239 -3.23 1.84 -15.79
N ASN A 240 -2.31 1.69 -16.75
CA ASN A 240 -2.53 2.09 -18.16
C ASN A 240 -3.07 3.53 -18.31
N GLY A 241 -2.56 4.46 -17.51
CA GLY A 241 -2.94 5.87 -17.56
C GLY A 241 -4.19 6.24 -16.74
N ASN A 242 -4.81 5.30 -16.03
CA ASN A 242 -6.07 5.51 -15.31
C ASN A 242 -6.03 4.93 -13.89
N TRP A 243 -6.82 5.50 -12.99
CA TRP A 243 -7.03 4.95 -11.64
C TRP A 243 -8.16 3.91 -11.67
N ALA A 244 -7.87 2.70 -11.19
CA ALA A 244 -8.84 1.63 -10.97
C ALA A 244 -9.04 1.40 -9.47
N GLU A 245 -10.24 1.00 -9.04
CA GLU A 245 -10.49 0.70 -7.64
C GLU A 245 -9.92 -0.68 -7.25
N GLU A 246 -9.32 -0.75 -6.07
CA GLU A 246 -8.92 -1.99 -5.43
C GLU A 246 -9.99 -2.50 -4.46
N ASN A 247 -9.95 -3.79 -4.15
CA ASN A 247 -10.80 -4.39 -3.13
C ASN A 247 -10.46 -3.83 -1.74
N SER A 248 -11.15 -2.75 -1.37
CA SER A 248 -10.85 -1.95 -0.18
C SER A 248 -11.94 -2.09 0.88
N GLY A 249 -11.51 -2.14 2.14
CA GLY A 249 -12.37 -2.01 3.31
C GLY A 249 -12.91 -0.60 3.50
N ALA A 250 -13.45 -0.32 4.69
CA ALA A 250 -13.91 1.01 5.06
C ALA A 250 -12.76 1.89 5.55
N VAL A 251 -12.88 3.21 5.33
CA VAL A 251 -11.99 4.19 5.97
C VAL A 251 -12.22 4.18 7.47
N SER A 252 -11.13 4.12 8.25
CA SER A 252 -11.14 4.25 9.70
C SER A 252 -9.90 5.02 10.15
N ASN A 253 -10.06 6.05 10.98
CA ASN A 253 -8.96 6.89 11.50
C ASN A 253 -7.98 7.41 10.42
N ASN A 254 -8.50 7.92 9.30
CA ASN A 254 -7.71 8.34 8.12
C ASN A 254 -6.76 7.25 7.63
N SER A 255 -7.26 6.01 7.63
CA SER A 255 -6.57 4.86 7.07
C SER A 255 -7.56 3.97 6.33
N ILE A 256 -7.08 3.26 5.32
CA ILE A 256 -7.85 2.29 4.53
C ILE A 256 -6.96 1.11 4.14
N THR A 257 -7.53 -0.09 4.13
CA THR A 257 -6.84 -1.31 3.73
C THR A 257 -7.45 -1.86 2.44
N ALA A 258 -6.60 -2.19 1.48
CA ALA A 258 -6.93 -3.01 0.31
C ALA A 258 -6.25 -4.38 0.39
N THR A 259 -6.89 -5.41 -0.16
CA THR A 259 -6.41 -6.80 -0.11
C THR A 259 -6.45 -7.45 -1.48
N GLY A 260 -5.63 -8.48 -1.68
CA GLY A 260 -5.56 -9.19 -2.95
C GLY A 260 -4.67 -8.51 -4.01
N ILE A 261 -3.87 -7.54 -3.60
CA ILE A 261 -2.98 -6.81 -4.50
C ILE A 261 -1.89 -7.77 -5.02
N SER A 262 -1.81 -7.89 -6.34
CA SER A 262 -0.92 -8.83 -7.05
C SER A 262 -0.10 -8.15 -8.14
N SER A 263 -0.26 -6.84 -8.31
CA SER A 263 0.57 -6.02 -9.19
C SER A 263 0.74 -4.64 -8.56
N PHE A 264 1.85 -3.97 -8.89
CA PHE A 264 2.28 -2.78 -8.17
C PHE A 264 2.55 -1.63 -9.13
N SER A 265 1.96 -0.51 -8.81
CA SER A 265 2.16 0.78 -9.47
C SER A 265 1.76 1.86 -8.44
N PRO A 266 1.73 3.15 -8.79
CA PRO A 266 1.25 4.15 -7.84
C PRO A 266 -0.15 3.80 -7.29
N PHE A 267 -0.28 3.91 -5.98
CA PHE A 267 -1.52 3.78 -5.24
C PHE A 267 -1.94 5.14 -4.68
N ALA A 268 -3.24 5.33 -4.49
CA ALA A 268 -3.81 6.51 -3.86
C ALA A 268 -5.06 6.16 -3.05
N VAL A 269 -5.62 7.14 -2.33
CA VAL A 269 -6.92 7.02 -1.67
C VAL A 269 -7.87 8.03 -2.29
N MET A 270 -8.93 7.54 -2.93
CA MET A 270 -9.84 8.39 -3.68
C MET A 270 -11.26 7.83 -3.73
N ASN A 271 -12.22 8.72 -3.97
CA ASN A 271 -13.59 8.40 -4.26
C ASN A 271 -13.68 7.88 -5.68
N PHE A 272 -14.29 6.71 -5.82
CA PHE A 272 -14.74 6.21 -7.10
C PHE A 272 -16.23 6.51 -7.22
N GLY A 273 -16.68 6.88 -8.42
CA GLY A 273 -18.10 6.98 -8.66
C GLY A 273 -18.73 5.64 -8.30
N THR A 274 -19.86 5.66 -7.61
CA THR A 274 -20.61 4.42 -7.42
C THR A 274 -20.82 3.85 -8.81
N LEU A 275 -20.24 2.69 -9.12
CA LEU A 275 -20.84 1.84 -10.12
C LEU A 275 -22.20 1.53 -9.53
N ALA A 276 -23.18 2.39 -9.83
CA ALA A 276 -24.54 1.97 -9.81
C ALA A 276 -24.49 0.72 -10.69
N THR A 277 -24.69 -0.47 -10.10
CA THR A 277 -25.55 -1.41 -10.79
C THR A 277 -26.70 -0.53 -11.18
N SER A 278 -26.85 -0.21 -12.46
CA SER A 278 -27.93 0.65 -12.89
C SER A 278 -29.15 0.03 -12.25
N ASP A 279 -29.65 0.64 -11.18
CA ASP A 279 -30.99 0.38 -10.71
C ASP A 279 -31.73 0.73 -11.97
N PHE A 280 -32.14 -0.30 -12.72
CA PHE A 280 -32.94 -0.14 -13.89
C PHE A 280 -33.99 0.82 -13.42
N SER A 281 -33.93 2.05 -13.93
CA SER A 281 -34.91 3.05 -13.64
C SER A 281 -36.17 2.45 -14.23
N LYS A 282 -36.84 1.61 -13.43
CA LYS A 282 -38.06 0.94 -13.80
C LYS A 282 -38.95 2.14 -14.05
N SER A 283 -39.12 2.44 -15.33
CA SER A 283 -40.21 3.31 -15.76
C SER A 283 -41.43 2.80 -15.01
N LYS A 284 -42.27 3.69 -14.46
CA LYS A 284 -43.41 3.28 -13.61
C LYS A 284 -44.37 2.44 -14.43
N VAL A 285 -44.08 1.14 -14.49
CA VAL A 285 -44.78 0.16 -15.29
C VAL A 285 -45.43 -0.78 -14.31
N SER A 286 -46.75 -0.78 -14.30
CA SER A 286 -47.55 -1.70 -13.49
C SER A 286 -48.17 -2.75 -14.42
N VAL A 287 -47.94 -4.03 -14.12
CA VAL A 287 -48.50 -5.16 -14.86
C VAL A 287 -49.44 -5.93 -13.95
N TYR A 288 -50.74 -6.00 -14.31
CA TYR A 288 -51.78 -6.57 -13.45
C TYR A 288 -53.00 -7.07 -14.25
N PRO A 289 -53.80 -8.00 -13.69
CA PRO A 289 -53.45 -8.81 -12.53
C PRO A 289 -52.33 -9.79 -12.87
N ASN A 290 -51.53 -10.16 -11.88
CA ASN A 290 -50.58 -11.26 -12.00
C ASN A 290 -50.80 -12.16 -10.77
N PRO A 291 -51.35 -13.38 -10.91
CA PRO A 291 -51.65 -14.10 -12.16
C PRO A 291 -52.84 -13.54 -12.98
N PHE A 292 -52.88 -13.81 -14.29
CA PHE A 292 -53.97 -13.42 -15.21
C PHE A 292 -54.63 -14.63 -15.90
N ASN A 293 -55.85 -14.44 -16.42
CA ASN A 293 -56.56 -15.44 -17.22
C ASN A 293 -56.41 -15.11 -18.71
N GLU A 294 -57.31 -14.28 -19.26
CA GLU A 294 -57.30 -13.90 -20.68
C GLU A 294 -56.69 -12.53 -20.90
N ASN A 295 -57.03 -11.55 -20.06
CA ASN A 295 -56.59 -10.16 -20.22
C ASN A 295 -55.49 -9.82 -19.23
N LEU A 296 -54.43 -9.18 -19.73
CA LEU A 296 -53.33 -8.62 -18.93
C LEU A 296 -53.27 -7.12 -19.18
N ASN A 297 -53.33 -6.33 -18.11
CA ASN A 297 -53.20 -4.88 -18.20
C ASN A 297 -51.75 -4.45 -17.93
N ILE A 298 -51.27 -3.52 -18.75
CA ILE A 298 -49.96 -2.89 -18.60
C ILE A 298 -50.16 -1.39 -18.63
N SER A 299 -49.88 -0.72 -17.51
CA SER A 299 -49.79 0.75 -17.48
C SER A 299 -48.34 1.17 -17.65
N THR A 300 -48.08 2.14 -18.53
CA THR A 300 -46.74 2.65 -18.83
C THR A 300 -46.77 4.17 -19.03
N GLU A 301 -45.74 4.88 -18.57
CA GLU A 301 -45.64 6.34 -18.72
C GLU A 301 -45.38 6.78 -20.18
N ASN A 302 -44.81 5.89 -21.00
CA ASN A 302 -44.51 6.10 -22.41
C ASN A 302 -45.03 4.94 -23.27
N GLY A 303 -45.31 5.21 -24.55
CA GLY A 303 -45.60 4.16 -25.52
C GLY A 303 -44.38 3.28 -25.80
N GLY A 304 -44.60 2.07 -26.34
CA GLY A 304 -43.53 1.12 -26.60
C GLY A 304 -44.04 -0.21 -27.14
N VAL A 305 -43.23 -1.25 -27.02
CA VAL A 305 -43.57 -2.63 -27.40
C VAL A 305 -43.28 -3.56 -26.24
N VAL A 306 -44.20 -4.48 -25.94
CA VAL A 306 -43.98 -5.56 -24.99
C VAL A 306 -43.76 -6.89 -25.70
N HIS A 307 -42.67 -7.55 -25.36
CA HIS A 307 -42.33 -8.91 -25.75
C HIS A 307 -42.59 -9.88 -24.60
N PHE A 308 -43.16 -11.04 -24.91
CA PHE A 308 -43.34 -12.14 -23.98
C PHE A 308 -42.52 -13.34 -24.41
N TYR A 309 -41.76 -13.90 -23.48
CA TYR A 309 -40.89 -15.05 -23.67
C TYR A 309 -41.35 -16.20 -22.79
N ASP A 310 -41.28 -17.43 -23.29
CA ASP A 310 -41.40 -18.62 -22.45
C ASP A 310 -40.12 -18.87 -21.63
N LEU A 311 -40.12 -19.89 -20.77
CA LEU A 311 -38.97 -20.22 -19.93
C LEU A 311 -37.73 -20.72 -20.69
N SER A 312 -37.87 -21.07 -21.97
CA SER A 312 -36.73 -21.40 -22.84
C SER A 312 -36.10 -20.16 -23.48
N GLY A 313 -36.70 -18.98 -23.28
CA GLY A 313 -36.27 -17.72 -23.90
C GLY A 313 -36.84 -17.49 -25.30
N LYS A 314 -37.79 -18.33 -25.77
CA LYS A 314 -38.43 -18.15 -27.07
C LYS A 314 -39.50 -17.06 -27.00
N LEU A 315 -39.47 -16.12 -27.94
CA LEU A 315 -40.49 -15.08 -28.10
C LEU A 315 -41.82 -15.72 -28.53
N VAL A 316 -42.85 -15.58 -27.70
CA VAL A 316 -44.17 -16.20 -27.91
C VAL A 316 -45.28 -15.19 -28.20
N SER A 317 -45.09 -13.91 -27.87
CA SER A 317 -46.08 -12.87 -28.17
C SER A 317 -45.46 -11.48 -28.16
N THR A 318 -45.98 -10.58 -28.99
CA THR A 318 -45.64 -9.15 -29.00
C THR A 318 -46.90 -8.29 -28.96
N SER A 319 -46.83 -7.09 -28.39
CA SER A 319 -47.92 -6.10 -28.44
C SER A 319 -47.39 -4.68 -28.35
N ILE A 320 -48.03 -3.77 -29.07
CA ILE A 320 -47.75 -2.33 -28.98
C ILE A 320 -48.45 -1.79 -27.73
N LEU A 321 -47.77 -0.92 -27.00
CA LEU A 321 -48.26 -0.20 -25.83
C LEU A 321 -48.36 1.29 -26.16
N MET A 322 -49.48 1.90 -25.79
CA MET A 322 -49.66 3.34 -25.73
C MET A 322 -49.33 3.86 -24.32
N LYS A 323 -49.08 5.15 -24.21
CA LYS A 323 -48.98 5.83 -22.91
C LYS A 323 -50.27 5.64 -22.10
N GLY A 324 -50.15 5.33 -20.82
CA GLY A 324 -51.27 5.05 -19.92
C GLY A 324 -51.59 3.55 -19.83
N ALA A 325 -52.85 3.21 -19.56
CA ALA A 325 -53.29 1.83 -19.38
C ALA A 325 -53.59 1.13 -20.71
N ASN A 326 -53.03 -0.06 -20.90
CA ASN A 326 -53.24 -0.92 -22.06
C ASN A 326 -53.85 -2.24 -21.60
N SER A 327 -54.92 -2.69 -22.25
CA SER A 327 -55.50 -4.01 -21.98
C SER A 327 -55.17 -4.96 -23.13
N LEU A 328 -54.41 -6.02 -22.83
CA LEU A 328 -53.96 -6.99 -23.82
C LEU A 328 -54.74 -8.28 -23.67
N ASN A 329 -55.49 -8.68 -24.70
CA ASN A 329 -56.04 -10.03 -24.76
C ASN A 329 -54.91 -11.01 -25.13
N LYS A 330 -54.62 -11.93 -24.22
CA LYS A 330 -53.59 -12.95 -24.31
C LYS A 330 -54.19 -14.35 -24.18
N SER A 331 -55.43 -14.54 -24.59
CA SER A 331 -56.14 -15.84 -24.58
C SER A 331 -55.35 -16.94 -25.32
N SER A 332 -54.61 -16.59 -26.37
CA SER A 332 -53.79 -17.52 -27.17
C SER A 332 -52.55 -18.10 -26.47
N LEU A 333 -52.09 -17.51 -25.36
CA LEU A 333 -50.98 -18.09 -24.58
C LEU A 333 -51.44 -19.34 -23.82
N SER A 334 -50.61 -20.38 -23.75
CA SER A 334 -50.89 -21.52 -22.87
C SER A 334 -50.78 -21.13 -21.39
N LYS A 335 -51.35 -21.94 -20.50
CA LYS A 335 -51.16 -21.77 -19.05
C LYS A 335 -49.68 -21.98 -18.69
N GLY A 336 -49.10 -21.09 -17.90
CA GLY A 336 -47.67 -21.15 -17.60
C GLY A 336 -47.04 -19.85 -17.11
N VAL A 337 -45.72 -19.88 -16.96
CA VAL A 337 -44.90 -18.73 -16.56
C VAL A 337 -44.24 -18.12 -17.77
N TYR A 338 -44.30 -16.79 -17.86
CA TYR A 338 -43.69 -16.02 -18.94
C TYR A 338 -42.84 -14.88 -18.38
N ILE A 339 -41.79 -14.53 -19.11
CA ILE A 339 -41.01 -13.30 -18.88
C ILE A 339 -41.49 -12.26 -19.87
N TYR A 340 -41.81 -11.05 -19.39
CA TYR A 340 -42.09 -9.92 -20.27
C TYR A 340 -40.90 -8.96 -20.29
N GLN A 341 -40.71 -8.30 -21.43
CA GLN A 341 -39.77 -7.21 -21.62
C GLN A 341 -40.47 -6.09 -22.40
N ILE A 342 -40.50 -4.89 -21.84
CA ILE A 342 -41.07 -3.70 -22.47
C ILE A 342 -39.92 -2.83 -22.96
N LYS A 343 -40.00 -2.42 -24.22
CA LYS A 343 -39.01 -1.55 -24.86
C LYS A 343 -39.65 -0.28 -25.41
N ASN A 344 -38.89 0.82 -25.45
CA ASN A 344 -39.31 2.05 -26.12
C ASN A 344 -39.05 2.00 -27.64
N THR A 345 -39.33 3.10 -28.35
CA THR A 345 -39.09 3.22 -29.80
C THR A 345 -37.62 3.20 -30.20
N ASN A 346 -36.70 3.39 -29.24
CA ASN A 346 -35.25 3.34 -29.43
C ASN A 346 -34.65 1.98 -29.05
N ASP A 347 -35.50 0.96 -28.86
CA ASP A 347 -35.14 -0.41 -28.44
C ASP A 347 -34.51 -0.54 -27.03
N GLU A 348 -34.60 0.51 -26.21
CA GLU A 348 -34.17 0.48 -24.81
C GLU A 348 -35.20 -0.24 -23.92
N ILE A 349 -34.74 -1.09 -23.00
CA ILE A 349 -35.60 -1.85 -22.08
C ILE A 349 -36.10 -0.92 -20.96
N LEU A 350 -37.40 -0.63 -20.96
CA LEU A 350 -38.07 0.19 -19.95
C LEU A 350 -38.40 -0.60 -18.68
N SER A 351 -38.76 -1.87 -18.81
CA SER A 351 -39.12 -2.76 -17.70
C SER A 351 -39.10 -4.22 -18.14
N SER A 352 -38.76 -5.12 -17.23
CA SER A 352 -38.91 -6.55 -17.42
C SER A 352 -39.35 -7.23 -16.14
N GLY A 353 -40.06 -8.35 -16.27
CA GLY A 353 -40.53 -9.10 -15.11
C GLY A 353 -41.19 -10.42 -15.48
N LYS A 354 -41.75 -11.08 -14.47
CA LYS A 354 -42.43 -12.37 -14.60
C LYS A 354 -43.95 -12.20 -14.49
N VAL A 355 -44.70 -12.86 -15.37
CA VAL A 355 -46.16 -12.99 -15.30
C VAL A 355 -46.59 -14.44 -15.36
N ILE A 356 -47.71 -14.76 -14.74
CA ILE A 356 -48.26 -16.11 -14.63
C ILE A 356 -49.63 -16.15 -15.29
N LYS A 357 -49.82 -17.01 -16.30
CA LYS A 357 -51.11 -17.29 -16.91
C LYS A 357 -51.75 -18.53 -16.28
N LYS A 358 -53.00 -18.40 -15.82
CA LYS A 358 -53.79 -19.46 -15.16
C LYS A 358 -54.70 -20.24 -16.08
#